data_AF-A0A0Q9I6E1-F1
#
_entry.id   AF-A0A0Q9I6E1-F1
#
_cell.length_a   1.000
_cell.length_b   1.000
_cell.length_c   1.000
_cell.angle_alpha   90.00
_cell.angle_beta   90.00
_cell.angle_gamma   90.00
#
_symmetry.space_group_name_H-M   'P 1'
#
loop_
_entity.id
_entity.type
_entity.pdbx_description
1 polymer ?
#
loop_
_entity_poly.entity_id
_entity_poly.type
_entity_poly.pdbx_seq_one_letter_code
_entity_poly.pdbx_strand_id
1 'polypeptide(L)'
;MPIRSLLIASALAVAAAGCAGGATKVVAEAAGMATTAQEAKPFVQETRPANPAYIPVGSSVTRQAPRKPVDDFKKVEAELEAKRLANEAAGNQARALGSATVPPQPAKLPTN
;
A
#
# COMPACT_ATOMS: atom_id res chain seq x y z
N MET A 1 -59.04 -22.64 -2.48
CA MET A 1 -57.71 -22.88 -1.89
C MET A 1 -56.52 -22.11 -2.52
N PRO A 2 -56.67 -21.06 -3.38
CA PRO A 2 -55.48 -20.40 -3.96
C PRO A 2 -54.82 -19.35 -3.05
N ILE A 3 -55.55 -18.82 -2.05
CA ILE A 3 -55.09 -17.69 -1.21
C ILE A 3 -53.95 -18.12 -0.26
N ARG A 4 -54.04 -19.34 0.29
CA ARG A 4 -52.99 -19.87 1.19
C ARG A 4 -51.68 -20.13 0.44
N SER A 5 -51.75 -20.66 -0.78
CA SER A 5 -50.59 -20.89 -1.63
C SER A 5 -49.93 -19.58 -2.09
N LEU A 6 -50.73 -18.55 -2.36
CA LEU A 6 -50.23 -17.22 -2.71
C LEU A 6 -49.52 -16.52 -1.54
N LEU A 7 -50.04 -16.68 -0.31
CA LEU A 7 -49.42 -16.13 0.90
C LEU A 7 -48.08 -16.79 1.22
N ILE A 8 -47.98 -18.11 1.05
CA ILE A 8 -46.72 -18.84 1.27
C ILE A 8 -45.67 -18.47 0.22
N ALA A 9 -46.07 -18.33 -1.05
CA ALA A 9 -45.17 -17.89 -2.12
C ALA A 9 -44.67 -16.46 -1.91
N SER A 10 -45.53 -15.55 -1.43
CA SER A 10 -45.18 -14.18 -1.06
C SER A 10 -44.16 -14.13 0.09
N ALA A 11 -44.39 -14.90 1.16
CA ALA A 11 -43.48 -14.95 2.30
C ALA A 11 -42.08 -15.48 1.91
N LEU A 12 -42.03 -16.47 1.01
CA LEU A 12 -40.77 -17.05 0.55
C LEU A 12 -39.99 -16.09 -0.37
N ALA A 13 -40.70 -15.29 -1.19
CA ALA A 13 -40.08 -14.27 -2.04
C ALA A 13 -39.43 -13.14 -1.21
N VAL A 14 -40.05 -12.72 -0.11
CA VAL A 14 -39.48 -11.73 0.82
C VAL A 14 -38.23 -12.27 1.51
N ALA A 15 -38.24 -13.55 1.92
CA ALA A 15 -37.08 -14.19 2.54
C ALA A 15 -35.89 -14.32 1.55
N ALA A 16 -36.16 -14.69 0.29
CA ALA A 16 -35.11 -14.84 -0.72
C ALA A 16 -34.49 -13.50 -1.16
N ALA A 17 -35.27 -12.40 -1.18
CA ALA A 17 -34.77 -11.06 -1.50
C ALA A 17 -33.79 -10.48 -0.45
N GLY A 18 -33.73 -11.06 0.76
CA GLY A 18 -32.77 -10.67 1.80
C GLY A 18 -31.33 -11.14 1.54
N CYS A 19 -31.12 -12.10 0.62
CA CYS A 19 -29.79 -12.68 0.35
C CYS A 19 -28.98 -11.88 -0.69
N ALA A 20 -29.63 -10.98 -1.44
CA ALA A 20 -29.00 -10.08 -2.40
C ALA A 20 -29.15 -8.64 -1.90
N GLY A 21 -28.21 -8.23 -1.05
CA GLY A 21 -28.24 -7.02 -0.23
C GLY A 21 -28.90 -5.77 -0.84
N GLY A 22 -29.70 -5.09 -0.01
CA GLY A 22 -30.17 -3.72 -0.26
C GLY A 22 -31.44 -3.38 0.52
N ALA A 23 -32.55 -4.04 0.19
CA ALA A 23 -33.87 -3.66 0.71
C ALA A 23 -34.05 -3.94 2.21
N THR A 24 -33.60 -5.10 2.69
CA THR A 24 -33.69 -5.47 4.12
C THR A 24 -32.76 -4.65 5.00
N LYS A 25 -31.63 -4.18 4.46
CA LYS A 25 -30.67 -3.32 5.17
C LYS A 25 -31.28 -1.96 5.49
N VAL A 26 -31.92 -1.31 4.51
CA VAL A 26 -32.56 0.01 4.70
C VAL A 26 -33.70 -0.08 5.72
N VAL A 27 -34.51 -1.13 5.66
CA VAL A 27 -35.59 -1.35 6.63
C VAL A 27 -35.04 -1.66 8.02
N ALA A 28 -33.96 -2.44 8.14
CA ALA A 28 -33.33 -2.73 9.42
C ALA A 28 -32.62 -1.51 10.04
N GLU A 29 -32.00 -0.66 9.21
CA GLU A 29 -31.45 0.64 9.63
C GLU A 29 -32.56 1.58 10.12
N ALA A 30 -33.65 1.71 9.36
CA ALA A 30 -34.81 2.52 9.76
C ALA A 30 -35.52 1.98 11.02
N ALA A 31 -35.54 0.67 11.22
CA ALA A 31 -36.10 0.02 12.40
C ALA A 31 -35.15 0.00 13.62
N GLY A 32 -33.93 0.56 13.51
CA GLY A 32 -32.93 0.58 14.58
C GLY A 32 -32.35 -0.79 14.94
N MET A 33 -32.56 -1.79 14.08
CA MET A 33 -32.12 -3.18 14.27
C MET A 33 -30.78 -3.47 13.58
N ALA A 34 -30.25 -2.51 12.82
CA ALA A 34 -28.95 -2.62 12.17
C ALA A 34 -27.86 -1.90 12.98
N THR A 35 -26.69 -2.52 13.08
CA THR A 35 -25.48 -1.82 13.51
C THR A 35 -25.09 -0.84 12.41
N THR A 36 -25.12 0.46 12.71
CA THR A 36 -24.67 1.48 11.77
C THR A 36 -23.17 1.33 11.54
N ALA A 37 -22.73 1.41 10.29
CA ALA A 37 -21.31 1.44 9.99
C ALA A 37 -20.71 2.69 10.64
N GLN A 38 -19.71 2.49 11.51
CA GLN A 38 -19.04 3.61 12.15
C GLN A 38 -18.28 4.41 11.10
N GLU A 39 -18.43 5.73 11.11
CA GLU A 39 -17.68 6.60 10.21
C GLU A 39 -16.18 6.38 10.39
N ALA A 40 -15.46 6.35 9.27
CA ALA A 40 -14.01 6.24 9.29
C ALA A 40 -13.41 7.46 10.00
N LYS A 41 -12.35 7.25 10.78
CA LYS A 41 -11.62 8.34 11.45
C LYS A 41 -11.08 9.34 10.42
N PRO A 42 -10.91 10.64 10.77
CA PRO A 42 -10.51 11.69 9.82
C PRO A 42 -9.22 11.37 9.05
N PHE A 43 -8.18 10.89 9.74
CA PHE A 43 -6.92 10.52 9.10
C PHE A 43 -7.05 9.36 8.09
N VAL A 44 -8.06 8.50 8.23
CA VAL A 44 -8.35 7.42 7.27
C VAL A 44 -9.06 7.99 6.04
N GLN A 45 -9.92 8.99 6.22
CA GLN A 45 -10.59 9.66 5.11
C GLN A 45 -9.60 10.48 4.28
N GLU A 46 -8.66 11.16 4.94
CA GLU A 46 -7.63 11.99 4.29
C GLU A 46 -6.61 11.17 3.50
N THR A 47 -6.24 9.99 4.00
CA THR A 47 -5.22 9.14 3.36
C THR A 47 -5.80 8.17 2.33
N ARG A 48 -7.11 7.88 2.41
CA ARG A 48 -7.75 6.94 1.49
C ARG A 48 -7.93 7.60 0.11
N PRO A 49 -7.48 6.94 -0.97
CA PRO A 49 -7.77 7.40 -2.33
C PRO A 49 -9.27 7.50 -2.54
N ALA A 50 -9.75 8.64 -3.07
CA ALA A 50 -11.17 8.86 -3.36
C ALA A 50 -11.76 7.81 -4.31
N ASN A 51 -10.91 7.18 -5.15
CA ASN A 51 -11.28 6.08 -6.03
C ASN A 51 -10.32 4.91 -5.81
N PRO A 52 -10.66 3.92 -4.96
CA PRO A 52 -9.88 2.71 -4.85
C PRO A 52 -10.03 1.91 -6.14
N ALA A 53 -8.99 1.90 -6.97
CA ALA A 53 -8.93 0.99 -8.11
C ALA A 53 -8.95 -0.45 -7.56
N TYR A 54 -10.12 -1.08 -7.60
CA TYR A 54 -10.26 -2.49 -7.24
C TYR A 54 -9.54 -3.33 -8.30
N ILE A 55 -8.49 -4.03 -7.87
CA ILE A 55 -7.72 -4.95 -8.72
C ILE A 55 -8.23 -6.37 -8.43
N PRO A 56 -8.97 -7.01 -9.37
CA PRO A 56 -9.56 -8.32 -9.12
C PRO A 56 -8.48 -9.41 -9.00
N VAL A 57 -8.77 -10.43 -8.18
CA VAL A 57 -7.89 -11.60 -8.06
C VAL A 57 -7.80 -12.29 -9.42
N GLY A 58 -6.57 -12.54 -9.89
CA GLY A 58 -6.32 -13.08 -11.23
C GLY A 58 -6.16 -12.02 -12.33
N SER A 59 -6.20 -10.72 -12.00
CA SER A 59 -5.86 -9.68 -12.98
C SER A 59 -4.36 -9.67 -13.27
N SER A 60 -3.99 -9.68 -14.55
CA SER A 60 -2.63 -9.37 -14.99
C SER A 60 -2.56 -7.89 -15.41
N VAL A 61 -1.67 -7.13 -14.79
CA VAL A 61 -1.35 -5.77 -15.26
C VAL A 61 -0.27 -5.88 -16.33
N THR A 62 -0.62 -5.66 -17.60
CA THR A 62 0.36 -5.58 -18.68
C THR A 62 1.09 -4.23 -18.57
N ARG A 63 2.30 -4.25 -18.01
CA ARG A 63 3.18 -3.08 -18.02
C ARG A 63 3.96 -3.07 -19.34
N GLN A 64 3.96 -1.93 -20.02
CA GLN A 64 4.87 -1.71 -21.13
C GLN A 64 6.30 -1.72 -20.57
N ALA A 65 7.04 -2.78 -20.85
CA ALA A 65 8.44 -2.93 -20.50
C ALA A 65 9.29 -3.07 -21.79
N PRO A 66 9.34 -2.01 -22.63
CA PRO A 66 10.15 -2.06 -23.83
C PRO A 66 11.62 -2.27 -23.46
N ARG A 67 12.31 -3.13 -24.22
CA ARG A 67 13.76 -3.32 -24.07
C ARG A 67 14.45 -1.99 -24.32
N LYS A 68 15.34 -1.59 -23.40
CA LYS A 68 16.19 -0.41 -23.57
C LYS A 68 17.06 -0.59 -24.83
N PRO A 69 17.18 0.43 -25.71
CA PRO A 69 18.09 0.39 -26.85
C PRO A 69 19.52 0.01 -26.41
N VAL A 70 20.23 -0.76 -27.24
CA VAL A 70 21.57 -1.27 -26.90
C VAL A 70 22.55 -0.15 -26.59
N ASP A 71 22.45 0.97 -27.31
CA ASP A 71 23.32 2.13 -27.10
C ASP A 71 23.09 2.79 -25.73
N ASP A 72 21.82 2.90 -25.32
CA ASP A 72 21.47 3.43 -23.99
C ASP A 72 21.87 2.48 -22.87
N PHE A 73 21.86 1.17 -23.12
CA PHE A 73 22.36 0.19 -22.17
C PHE A 73 23.87 0.34 -21.96
N LYS A 74 24.65 0.45 -23.04
CA LYS A 74 26.10 0.66 -22.97
C LYS A 74 26.49 1.95 -22.26
N LYS A 75 25.72 3.03 -22.46
CA LYS A 75 25.91 4.29 -21.72
C LYS A 75 25.72 4.09 -20.22
N VAL A 76 24.65 3.39 -19.81
CA VAL A 76 24.39 3.10 -18.39
C VAL A 76 25.49 2.24 -17.78
N GLU A 77 26.02 1.24 -18.51
CA GLU A 77 27.15 0.45 -18.05
C GLU A 77 28.41 1.31 -17.84
N ALA A 78 28.72 2.19 -18.79
CA ALA A 78 29.85 3.11 -18.68
C ALA A 78 29.70 4.09 -17.50
N GLU A 79 28.50 4.63 -17.30
CA GLU A 79 28.21 5.52 -16.16
C GLU A 79 28.32 4.79 -14.81
N LEU A 80 27.85 3.55 -14.74
CA LEU A 80 27.93 2.75 -13.52
C LEU A 80 29.38 2.41 -13.17
N GLU A 81 30.18 2.07 -14.17
CA GLU A 81 31.60 1.77 -13.98
C GLU A 81 32.39 3.02 -13.57
N ALA A 82 32.09 4.17 -14.17
CA ALA A 82 32.65 5.44 -13.74
C ALA A 82 32.30 5.76 -12.27
N LYS A 83 31.05 5.51 -11.87
CA LYS A 83 30.61 5.68 -10.47
C LYS A 83 31.30 4.70 -9.52
N ARG A 84 31.47 3.44 -9.93
CA ARG A 84 32.21 2.44 -9.14
C ARG A 84 33.63 2.93 -8.87
N LEU A 85 34.35 3.36 -9.91
CA LEU A 85 35.71 3.86 -9.79
C LEU A 85 35.80 5.11 -8.89
N ALA A 86 34.87 6.06 -9.05
CA ALA A 86 34.82 7.26 -8.21
C ALA A 86 34.57 6.93 -6.74
N ASN A 87 33.66 5.99 -6.45
CA ASN A 87 33.36 5.55 -5.09
C ASN A 87 34.55 4.80 -4.46
N GLU A 88 35.24 3.96 -5.23
CA GLU A 88 36.45 3.28 -4.77
C GLU A 88 37.57 4.28 -4.45
N ALA A 89 37.78 5.29 -5.31
CA ALA A 89 38.75 6.34 -5.06
C ALA A 89 38.40 7.15 -3.79
N ALA A 90 37.14 7.56 -3.63
CA ALA A 90 36.67 8.27 -2.44
C ALA A 90 36.81 7.42 -1.17
N GLY A 91 36.47 6.13 -1.24
CA GLY A 91 36.64 5.19 -0.13
C GLY A 91 38.10 4.99 0.27
N ASN A 92 39.00 4.87 -0.70
CA ASN A 92 40.44 4.79 -0.46
C ASN A 92 40.99 6.07 0.19
N GLN A 93 40.54 7.23 -0.28
CA GLN A 93 40.90 8.52 0.32
C GLN A 93 40.41 8.63 1.77
N ALA A 94 39.15 8.27 2.03
CA ALA A 94 38.59 8.28 3.38
C ALA A 94 39.35 7.33 4.32
N ARG A 95 39.74 6.15 3.84
CA ARG A 95 40.57 5.20 4.59
C ARG A 95 41.94 5.79 4.94
N ALA A 96 42.60 6.44 3.97
CA ALA A 96 43.88 7.10 4.20
C ALA A 96 43.76 8.20 5.27
N LEU A 97 42.73 9.06 5.16
CA LEU A 97 42.48 10.13 6.14
C LEU A 97 42.13 9.58 7.53
N GLY A 98 41.29 8.55 7.61
CA GLY A 98 40.91 7.91 8.87
C GLY A 98 42.06 7.17 9.55
N SER A 99 43.01 6.63 8.78
CA SER A 99 44.22 6.02 9.35
C SER A 99 45.17 7.03 10.00
N ALA A 100 45.06 8.32 9.64
CA ALA A 100 45.89 9.40 10.18
C ALA A 100 45.30 10.05 11.43
N THR A 101 44.06 9.72 11.84
CA THR A 101 43.46 10.29 13.05
C THR A 101 43.86 9.48 14.28
N VAL A 102 44.71 10.06 15.13
CA VAL A 102 44.99 9.53 16.47
C VAL A 102 43.75 9.75 17.35
N PRO A 103 43.32 8.76 18.16
CA PRO A 103 42.20 8.95 19.08
C PRO A 103 42.46 10.14 20.03
N PRO A 104 41.44 10.96 20.33
CA PRO A 104 41.60 12.12 21.20
C PRO A 104 42.06 11.68 22.59
N GLN A 105 43.05 12.40 23.16
CA GLN A 105 43.52 12.10 24.52
C GLN A 105 42.39 12.33 25.53
N PRO A 106 42.27 11.46 26.56
CA PRO A 106 41.31 11.67 27.65
C PRO A 106 41.47 13.04 28.30
N ALA A 107 40.36 13.73 28.57
CA ALA A 107 40.38 15.00 29.28
C ALA A 107 41.00 14.80 30.68
N LYS A 108 42.02 15.61 31.00
CA LYS A 108 42.61 15.62 32.34
C LYS A 108 41.64 16.34 33.29
N LEU A 109 41.05 15.58 34.20
CA LEU A 109 40.23 16.14 35.28
C LEU A 109 41.15 16.74 36.36
N PRO A 110 40.79 17.89 36.96
CA PRO A 110 41.55 18.46 38.07
C PRO A 110 41.45 17.54 39.30
N THR A 111 42.60 17.20 39.88
CA THR A 111 42.71 16.53 41.18
C THR A 111 42.67 17.59 42.27
N ASN A 112 41.64 17.55 43.12
CA ASN A 112 41.54 18.33 44.36
C ASN A 112 42.52 17.80 45.41
#